data_AF-X1TW31-F1
#
_entry.id   AF-X1TW31-F1
#
_cell.length_a   1.000
_cell.length_b   1.000
_cell.length_c   1.000
_cell.angle_alpha   90.00
_cell.angle_beta   90.00
_cell.angle_gamma   90.00
#
_symmetry.space_group_name_H-M   'P 1'
#
loop_
_entity.id
_entity.type
_entity.pdbx_description
1 polymer ?
#
loop_
_entity_poly.entity_id
_entity_poly.type
_entity_poly.pdbx_seq_one_letter_code
_entity_poly.pdbx_strand_id
1 'polypeptide(L)'
;NTLKNNFNSIDEIKEVKFISKEEAYQRLSKDLGEQKDILSVIEVNPLPASFEIQVKDPKMIEQIANQIAKSNRVEEVEYGRETLERLLSFTYIFRIAGMLVLAFLIFASILIISSIIKITVYARRNEIEIMSLAGATSWFIKCPFIIEGFLQGFISAIFSIIVLYNFYFFAVNKVHQAIPFLPLVVGNLDLLPIGIAIVLLGSLVGILGSMFSVGKYLNV
;
A
#
# COMPACT_ATOMS: atom_id res chain seq x y z
N ASN A 1 -25.73 -22.05 16.38
CA ASN A 1 -24.53 -22.03 17.25
C ASN A 1 -23.39 -22.94 16.79
N THR A 2 -23.63 -24.16 16.32
CA THR A 2 -22.56 -25.06 15.83
C THR A 2 -21.88 -24.60 14.53
N LEU A 3 -22.62 -23.98 13.59
CA LEU A 3 -22.05 -23.45 12.33
C LEU A 3 -21.14 -22.23 12.55
N LYS A 4 -21.55 -21.30 13.43
CA LYS A 4 -20.76 -20.11 13.79
C LYS A 4 -19.39 -20.48 14.38
N ASN A 5 -19.33 -21.52 15.21
CA ASN A 5 -18.07 -21.99 15.81
C ASN A 5 -17.16 -22.68 14.78
N ASN A 6 -17.72 -23.39 13.81
CA ASN A 6 -16.94 -24.00 12.72
C ASN A 6 -16.32 -22.95 11.79
N PHE A 7 -17.04 -21.88 11.46
CA PHE A 7 -16.50 -20.79 10.64
C PHE A 7 -15.44 -19.96 11.39
N ASN A 8 -15.61 -19.73 12.69
CA ASN A 8 -14.58 -19.08 13.52
C ASN A 8 -13.29 -19.91 13.68
N SER A 9 -13.28 -21.18 13.29
CA SER A 9 -12.11 -22.05 13.37
C SER A 9 -11.21 -21.97 12.13
N ILE A 10 -11.65 -21.26 11.07
CA ILE A 10 -10.86 -21.00 9.87
C ILE A 10 -10.03 -19.74 10.15
N ASP A 11 -8.71 -19.88 10.23
CA ASP A 11 -7.80 -18.78 10.62
C ASP A 11 -7.84 -17.58 9.66
N GLU A 12 -8.30 -17.79 8.43
CA GLU A 12 -8.42 -16.74 7.41
C GLU A 12 -9.68 -15.86 7.58
N ILE A 13 -10.60 -16.24 8.47
CA ILE A 13 -11.82 -15.48 8.78
C ILE A 13 -11.54 -14.49 9.91
N LYS A 14 -11.86 -13.22 9.67
CA LYS A 14 -11.70 -12.11 10.62
C LYS A 14 -12.91 -11.96 11.52
N GLU A 15 -14.11 -12.09 10.96
CA GLU A 15 -15.36 -11.91 11.71
C GLU A 15 -16.50 -12.72 11.07
N VAL A 16 -17.36 -13.31 11.89
CA VAL A 16 -18.60 -13.98 11.46
C VAL A 16 -19.78 -13.37 12.20
N LYS A 17 -20.63 -12.66 11.45
CA LYS A 17 -21.85 -12.04 11.97
C LYS A 17 -23.08 -12.81 11.47
N PHE A 18 -23.93 -13.22 12.40
CA PHE A 18 -25.23 -13.79 12.06
C PHE A 18 -26.24 -12.67 11.89
N ILE A 19 -26.99 -12.68 10.80
CA ILE A 19 -28.04 -11.72 10.50
C ILE A 19 -29.36 -12.49 10.46
N SER A 20 -30.30 -12.14 11.35
CA SER A 20 -31.64 -12.73 11.32
C SER A 20 -32.45 -12.21 10.14
N LYS A 21 -33.54 -12.90 9.79
CA LYS A 21 -34.44 -12.46 8.72
C LYS A 21 -34.98 -11.05 8.97
N GLU A 22 -35.32 -10.75 10.22
CA GLU A 22 -35.83 -9.45 10.66
C GLU A 22 -34.76 -8.36 10.55
N GLU A 23 -33.52 -8.66 10.95
CA GLU A 23 -32.40 -7.71 10.82
C GLU A 23 -32.07 -7.44 9.35
N ALA A 24 -32.11 -8.46 8.49
CA ALA A 24 -31.91 -8.31 7.05
C ALA A 24 -32.98 -7.39 6.42
N TYR A 25 -34.25 -7.54 6.82
CA TYR A 25 -35.34 -6.70 6.35
C TYR A 25 -35.20 -5.24 6.79
N GLN A 26 -34.79 -5.02 8.05
CA GLN A 26 -34.55 -3.66 8.57
C GLN A 26 -33.39 -2.97 7.84
N ARG A 27 -32.29 -3.68 7.56
CA ARG A 27 -31.16 -3.14 6.77
C ARG A 27 -31.60 -2.78 5.35
N LEU A 28 -32.29 -3.68 4.67
CA LEU A 28 -32.78 -3.45 3.32
C LEU A 28 -33.75 -2.24 3.26
N SER A 29 -34.66 -2.13 4.22
CA SER A 29 -35.55 -0.97 4.33
C SER A 29 -34.77 0.33 4.50
N LYS A 30 -33.72 0.32 5.32
CA LYS A 30 -32.86 1.50 5.52
C LYS A 30 -32.11 1.89 4.25
N ASP A 31 -31.57 0.91 3.53
CA ASP A 31 -30.79 1.13 2.30
C ASP A 31 -31.66 1.62 1.13
N LEU A 32 -32.93 1.21 1.06
CA LEU A 32 -33.88 1.65 0.02
C LEU A 32 -34.41 3.07 0.22
N GLY A 33 -34.25 3.67 1.41
CA GLY A 33 -34.53 5.09 1.64
C GLY A 33 -35.96 5.53 1.25
N GLU A 34 -36.09 6.28 0.16
CA GLU A 34 -37.38 6.78 -0.38
C GLU A 34 -38.16 5.73 -1.20
N GLN A 35 -37.53 4.61 -1.58
CA GLN A 35 -38.16 3.51 -2.34
C GLN A 35 -38.71 2.39 -1.44
N LYS A 36 -38.88 2.66 -0.14
CA LYS A 36 -39.39 1.69 0.85
C LYS A 36 -40.78 1.14 0.52
N ASP A 37 -41.57 1.86 -0.26
CA ASP A 37 -42.91 1.43 -0.70
C ASP A 37 -42.87 0.19 -1.58
N ILE A 38 -41.71 -0.21 -2.12
CA ILE A 38 -41.55 -1.47 -2.83
C ILE A 38 -41.65 -2.67 -1.85
N LEU A 39 -41.25 -2.47 -0.59
CA LEU A 39 -41.30 -3.52 0.44
C LEU A 39 -42.70 -3.69 1.06
N SER A 40 -43.58 -2.68 0.96
CA SER A 40 -44.94 -2.75 1.52
C SER A 40 -45.90 -3.64 0.71
N VAL A 41 -45.51 -4.00 -0.52
CA VAL A 41 -46.23 -4.95 -1.38
C VAL A 41 -45.94 -6.41 -1.00
N ILE A 42 -44.93 -6.65 -0.16
CA ILE A 42 -44.48 -7.99 0.22
C ILE A 42 -45.07 -8.36 1.60
N GLU A 43 -46.11 -9.19 1.62
CA GLU A 43 -46.82 -9.60 2.85
C GLU A 43 -45.96 -10.45 3.81
N VAL A 44 -44.96 -11.17 3.30
CA VAL A 44 -44.09 -12.07 4.08
C VAL A 44 -42.63 -11.86 3.70
N ASN A 45 -41.76 -11.63 4.69
CA ASN A 45 -40.34 -11.39 4.51
C ASN A 45 -39.66 -12.54 3.72
N PRO A 46 -39.21 -12.30 2.48
CA PRO A 46 -38.63 -13.33 1.62
C PRO A 46 -37.15 -13.57 1.92
N LEU A 47 -36.53 -12.76 2.78
CA LEU A 47 -35.10 -12.79 3.02
C LEU A 47 -34.71 -13.99 3.91
N PRO A 48 -33.73 -14.81 3.48
CA PRO A 48 -33.19 -15.88 4.32
C PRO A 48 -32.35 -15.29 5.48
N ALA A 49 -32.18 -16.09 6.54
CA ALA A 49 -31.19 -15.76 7.56
C ALA A 49 -29.80 -16.05 6.99
N SER A 50 -28.85 -15.14 7.17
CA SER A 50 -27.53 -15.23 6.53
C SER A 50 -26.39 -15.08 7.55
N PHE A 51 -25.22 -15.60 7.16
CA PHE A 51 -23.97 -15.35 7.87
C PHE A 51 -23.11 -14.43 7.01
N GLU A 52 -22.78 -13.25 7.54
CA GLU A 52 -21.84 -12.31 6.93
C GLU A 52 -20.44 -12.64 7.44
N ILE A 53 -19.54 -12.99 6.53
CA ILE A 53 -18.19 -13.46 6.84
C ILE A 53 -17.19 -12.46 6.29
N GLN A 54 -16.42 -11.82 7.18
CA GLN A 54 -15.30 -10.97 6.78
C GLN A 54 -14.02 -11.81 6.75
N VAL A 55 -13.32 -11.76 5.62
CA VAL A 55 -12.05 -12.48 5.40
C VAL A 55 -10.87 -11.53 5.64
N LYS A 56 -9.77 -12.05 6.18
CA LYS A 56 -8.54 -11.28 6.42
C LYS A 56 -7.86 -10.86 5.10
N ASP A 57 -7.76 -11.77 4.14
CA ASP A 57 -7.20 -11.51 2.80
C ASP A 57 -8.30 -11.57 1.73
N PRO A 58 -8.60 -10.46 1.04
CA PRO A 58 -9.55 -10.44 -0.08
C PRO A 58 -9.26 -11.45 -1.19
N LYS A 59 -8.00 -11.88 -1.37
CA LYS A 59 -7.62 -12.87 -2.38
C LYS A 59 -8.08 -14.28 -2.05
N MET A 60 -8.34 -14.57 -0.77
CA MET A 60 -8.75 -15.90 -0.31
C MET A 60 -10.27 -16.07 -0.28
N ILE A 61 -11.03 -14.99 -0.55
CA ILE A 61 -12.50 -15.01 -0.54
C ILE A 61 -13.05 -16.10 -1.46
N GLU A 62 -12.50 -16.25 -2.68
CA GLU A 62 -12.96 -17.29 -3.61
C GLU A 62 -12.73 -18.70 -3.07
N GLN A 63 -11.55 -18.95 -2.49
CA GLN A 63 -11.20 -20.26 -1.94
C GLN A 63 -12.08 -20.62 -0.74
N ILE A 64 -12.28 -19.67 0.16
CA ILE A 64 -13.12 -19.84 1.36
C ILE A 64 -14.59 -20.00 0.96
N ALA A 65 -15.09 -19.20 0.02
CA ALA A 65 -16.44 -19.33 -0.51
C ALA A 65 -16.69 -20.72 -1.10
N ASN A 66 -15.72 -21.23 -1.89
CA ASN A 66 -15.79 -22.58 -2.46
C ASN A 66 -15.71 -23.69 -1.39
N GLN A 67 -14.96 -23.49 -0.30
CA GLN A 67 -14.93 -24.44 0.83
C GLN A 67 -16.26 -24.45 1.58
N ILE A 68 -16.86 -23.28 1.82
CA ILE A 68 -18.13 -23.13 2.53
C ILE A 68 -19.29 -23.67 1.69
N ALA A 69 -19.29 -23.44 0.38
CA ALA A 69 -20.30 -23.95 -0.56
C ALA A 69 -20.33 -25.48 -0.64
N LYS A 70 -19.23 -26.17 -0.30
CA LYS A 70 -19.18 -27.65 -0.23
C LYS A 70 -19.80 -28.23 1.04
N SER A 71 -20.21 -27.39 1.99
CA SER A 71 -20.87 -27.84 3.21
C SER A 71 -22.35 -28.11 2.96
N ASN A 72 -22.83 -29.32 3.24
CA ASN A 72 -24.25 -29.71 3.09
C ASN A 72 -25.25 -28.89 3.95
N ARG A 73 -24.78 -27.93 4.74
CA ARG A 73 -25.61 -27.08 5.61
C ARG A 73 -25.72 -25.64 5.12
N VAL A 74 -25.14 -25.33 3.95
CA VAL A 74 -25.17 -24.00 3.32
C VAL A 74 -25.90 -24.13 2.00
N GLU A 75 -26.94 -23.31 1.81
CA GLU A 75 -27.79 -23.34 0.62
C GLU A 75 -27.18 -22.54 -0.54
N GLU A 76 -26.66 -21.35 -0.25
CA GLU A 76 -26.04 -20.47 -1.25
C GLU A 76 -24.93 -19.63 -0.60
N VAL A 77 -23.87 -19.34 -1.36
CA VAL A 77 -22.75 -18.47 -0.94
C VAL A 77 -22.57 -17.36 -1.96
N GLU A 78 -23.06 -16.18 -1.64
CA GLU A 78 -22.94 -14.99 -2.47
C GLU A 78 -21.76 -14.14 -1.99
N TYR A 79 -20.75 -13.97 -2.82
CA TYR A 79 -19.55 -13.16 -2.52
C TYR A 79 -19.22 -12.12 -3.59
N GLY A 80 -20.17 -11.85 -4.51
CA GLY A 80 -20.01 -10.82 -5.54
C GLY A 80 -18.81 -11.07 -6.45
N ARG A 81 -18.63 -12.32 -6.90
CA ARG A 81 -17.45 -12.82 -7.61
C ARG A 81 -16.96 -11.87 -8.71
N GLU A 82 -17.85 -11.46 -9.62
CA GLU A 82 -17.48 -10.61 -10.76
C GLU A 82 -17.00 -9.22 -10.32
N THR A 83 -17.68 -8.60 -9.35
CA THR A 83 -17.29 -7.30 -8.80
C THR A 83 -15.94 -7.40 -8.07
N LEU A 84 -15.75 -8.45 -7.28
CA LEU A 84 -14.50 -8.70 -6.56
C LEU A 84 -13.33 -8.97 -7.51
N GLU A 85 -13.50 -9.84 -8.49
CA GLU A 85 -12.48 -10.15 -9.51
C GLU A 85 -12.10 -8.89 -10.29
N ARG A 86 -13.08 -8.06 -10.68
CA ARG A 86 -12.82 -6.76 -11.34
C ARG A 86 -12.01 -5.86 -10.42
N LEU A 87 -12.42 -5.66 -9.17
CA LEU A 87 -11.72 -4.81 -8.20
C LEU A 87 -10.29 -5.29 -7.96
N LEU A 88 -10.09 -6.58 -7.70
CA LEU A 88 -8.77 -7.19 -7.50
C LEU A 88 -7.88 -7.04 -8.75
N SER A 89 -8.45 -7.20 -9.94
CA SER A 89 -7.73 -7.00 -11.21
C SER A 89 -7.32 -5.54 -11.41
N PHE A 90 -8.20 -4.58 -11.14
CA PHE A 90 -7.85 -3.16 -11.18
C PHE A 90 -6.73 -2.85 -10.19
N THR A 91 -6.85 -3.29 -8.93
CA THR A 91 -5.80 -3.11 -7.92
C THR A 91 -4.48 -3.72 -8.37
N TYR A 92 -4.51 -4.90 -9.01
CA TYR A 92 -3.31 -5.56 -9.53
C TYR A 92 -2.63 -4.75 -10.64
N ILE A 93 -3.41 -4.21 -11.59
CA ILE A 93 -2.89 -3.35 -12.67
C ILE A 93 -2.24 -2.10 -12.08
N PHE A 94 -2.90 -1.42 -11.14
CA PHE A 94 -2.33 -0.25 -10.46
C PHE A 94 -1.07 -0.59 -9.68
N ARG A 95 -1.00 -1.77 -9.05
CA ARG A 95 0.19 -2.25 -8.35
C ARG A 95 1.37 -2.46 -9.31
N ILE A 96 1.15 -3.07 -10.47
CA ILE A 96 2.21 -3.25 -11.48
C ILE A 96 2.65 -1.91 -12.04
N ALA A 97 1.71 -1.06 -12.46
CA ALA A 97 2.02 0.27 -12.98
C ALA A 97 2.81 1.10 -11.96
N GLY A 98 2.40 1.07 -10.69
CA GLY A 98 3.12 1.72 -9.59
C GLY A 98 4.54 1.19 -9.40
N MET A 99 4.74 -0.14 -9.45
CA MET A 99 6.08 -0.73 -9.39
C MET A 99 6.97 -0.28 -10.56
N LEU A 100 6.43 -0.20 -11.78
CA LEU A 100 7.18 0.26 -12.95
C LEU A 100 7.60 1.73 -12.81
N VAL A 101 6.68 2.60 -12.40
CA VAL A 101 6.98 4.02 -12.16
C VAL A 101 8.01 4.17 -11.05
N LEU A 102 7.88 3.43 -9.96
CA LEU A 102 8.83 3.45 -8.85
C LEU A 102 10.24 3.03 -9.31
N ALA A 103 10.37 1.95 -10.08
CA ALA A 103 11.65 1.51 -10.62
C ALA A 103 12.28 2.56 -11.53
N PHE A 104 11.49 3.19 -12.39
CA PHE A 104 11.94 4.28 -13.26
C PHE A 104 12.43 5.49 -12.46
N LEU A 105 11.70 5.90 -11.40
CA LEU A 105 12.08 7.02 -10.55
C LEU A 105 13.36 6.73 -9.77
N ILE A 106 13.53 5.53 -9.22
CA ILE A 106 14.78 5.12 -8.55
C ILE A 106 15.96 5.22 -9.52
N PHE A 107 15.78 4.72 -10.74
CA PHE A 107 16.81 4.81 -11.78
C PHE A 107 17.14 6.27 -12.13
N ALA A 108 16.14 7.13 -12.31
CA ALA A 108 16.33 8.55 -12.55
C ALA A 108 17.06 9.25 -11.39
N SER A 109 16.69 8.95 -10.15
CA SER A 109 17.36 9.49 -8.96
C SER A 109 18.84 9.12 -8.91
N ILE A 110 19.19 7.86 -9.19
CA ILE A 110 20.59 7.40 -9.27
C ILE A 110 21.37 8.20 -10.32
N LEU A 111 20.78 8.44 -11.50
CA LEU A 111 21.43 9.22 -12.57
C LEU A 111 21.65 10.69 -12.18
N ILE A 112 20.66 11.31 -11.53
CA ILE A 112 20.76 12.70 -11.07
C ILE A 112 21.85 12.82 -10.01
N ILE A 113 21.84 11.96 -8.99
CA ILE A 113 22.85 11.94 -7.93
C ILE A 113 24.24 11.70 -8.53
N SER A 114 24.36 10.76 -9.48
CA SER A 114 25.62 10.50 -10.15
C SER A 114 26.14 11.73 -10.91
N SER A 115 25.26 12.44 -11.60
CA SER A 115 25.61 13.65 -12.35
C SER A 115 26.09 14.77 -11.43
N ILE A 116 25.43 14.97 -10.29
CA ILE A 116 25.82 15.98 -9.29
C ILE A 116 27.19 15.65 -8.72
N ILE A 117 27.43 14.40 -8.30
CA ILE A 117 28.72 14.00 -7.73
C ILE A 117 29.84 14.13 -8.75
N LYS A 118 29.60 13.84 -10.02
CA LYS A 118 30.59 14.06 -11.08
C LYS A 118 31.02 15.52 -11.14
N ILE A 119 30.06 16.45 -11.03
CA ILE A 119 30.34 17.89 -11.00
C ILE A 119 31.14 18.25 -9.73
N THR A 120 30.73 17.75 -8.56
CA THR A 120 31.41 18.01 -7.28
C THR A 120 32.85 17.48 -7.26
N VAL A 121 33.08 16.27 -7.76
CA VAL A 121 34.42 15.66 -7.88
C VAL A 121 35.31 16.51 -8.79
N TYR A 122 34.78 16.95 -9.94
CA TYR A 122 35.54 17.79 -10.87
C TYR A 122 35.91 19.15 -10.22
N ALA A 123 35.01 19.73 -9.44
CA ALA A 123 35.25 20.98 -8.71
C ALA A 123 36.34 20.83 -7.63
N ARG A 124 36.43 19.66 -6.97
CA ARG A 124 37.42 19.35 -5.92
C ARG A 124 38.65 18.57 -6.40
N ARG A 125 38.90 18.51 -7.71
CA ARG A 125 39.96 17.64 -8.27
C ARG A 125 41.36 17.92 -7.70
N ASN A 126 41.70 19.19 -7.46
CA ASN A 126 43.02 19.58 -6.96
C ASN A 126 43.22 19.08 -5.51
N GLU A 127 42.18 19.13 -4.69
CA GLU A 127 42.22 18.61 -3.31
C GLU A 127 42.40 17.09 -3.31
N ILE A 128 41.67 16.39 -4.20
CA ILE A 128 41.77 14.95 -4.37
C ILE A 128 43.18 14.54 -4.81
N GLU A 129 43.79 15.30 -5.72
CA GLU A 129 45.16 15.06 -6.20
C GLU A 129 46.18 15.21 -5.06
N ILE A 130 46.06 16.27 -4.24
CA ILE A 130 46.92 16.46 -3.05
C ILE A 130 46.76 15.30 -2.06
N MET A 131 45.52 14.88 -1.79
CA MET A 131 45.25 13.74 -0.89
C MET A 131 45.85 12.43 -1.43
N SER A 132 45.75 12.20 -2.74
CA SER A 132 46.33 11.02 -3.39
C SER A 132 47.86 11.01 -3.29
N LEU A 133 48.51 12.16 -3.52
CA LEU A 133 49.97 12.30 -3.41
C LEU A 133 50.48 12.16 -1.97
N ALA A 134 49.66 12.52 -0.98
CA ALA A 134 49.96 12.31 0.43
C ALA A 134 49.74 10.86 0.92
N GLY A 135 49.33 9.94 0.03
CA GLY A 135 49.13 8.52 0.35
C GLY A 135 47.77 8.19 0.97
N ALA A 136 46.74 9.04 0.77
CA ALA A 136 45.40 8.74 1.25
C ALA A 136 44.81 7.50 0.55
N THR A 137 44.11 6.66 1.30
CA THR A 137 43.45 5.47 0.75
C THR A 137 42.28 5.87 -0.15
N SER A 138 41.99 5.07 -1.19
CA SER A 138 40.85 5.34 -2.08
C SER A 138 39.53 5.41 -1.33
N TRP A 139 39.36 4.69 -0.21
CA TRP A 139 38.16 4.80 0.63
C TRP A 139 38.04 6.16 1.31
N PHE A 140 39.15 6.72 1.81
CA PHE A 140 39.17 8.04 2.45
C PHE A 140 38.73 9.15 1.48
N ILE A 141 39.17 9.08 0.22
CA ILE A 141 38.78 10.03 -0.84
C ILE A 141 37.29 9.90 -1.19
N LYS A 142 36.75 8.68 -1.13
CA LYS A 142 35.38 8.34 -1.57
C LYS A 142 34.31 8.59 -0.50
N CYS A 143 34.65 8.40 0.78
CA CYS A 143 33.78 8.60 1.93
C CYS A 143 32.96 9.91 1.93
N PRO A 144 33.54 11.10 1.72
CA PRO A 144 32.77 12.35 1.79
C PRO A 144 31.63 12.38 0.77
N PHE A 145 31.87 11.86 -0.44
CA PHE A 145 30.84 11.81 -1.49
C PHE A 145 29.72 10.80 -1.17
N ILE A 146 30.05 9.68 -0.54
CA ILE A 146 29.05 8.69 -0.09
C ILE A 146 28.15 9.30 0.99
N ILE A 147 28.73 10.06 1.92
CA ILE A 147 27.99 10.79 2.97
C ILE A 147 27.10 11.87 2.36
N GLU A 148 27.59 12.64 1.38
CA GLU A 148 26.77 13.63 0.65
C GLU A 148 25.56 12.95 -0.03
N GLY A 149 25.77 11.81 -0.69
CA GLY A 149 24.68 11.03 -1.31
C GLY A 149 23.68 10.48 -0.30
N PHE A 150 24.16 9.94 0.83
CA PHE A 150 23.31 9.50 1.93
C PHE A 150 22.45 10.65 2.48
N LEU A 151 23.07 11.80 2.77
CA LEU A 151 22.36 12.98 3.29
C LEU A 151 21.29 13.46 2.31
N GLN A 152 21.61 13.51 1.02
CA GLN A 152 20.64 13.89 -0.01
C GLN A 152 19.46 12.92 -0.06
N GLY A 153 19.70 11.61 0.00
CA GLY A 153 18.66 10.59 0.05
C GLY A 153 17.81 10.67 1.33
N PHE A 154 18.46 10.83 2.48
CA PHE A 154 17.82 10.92 3.79
C PHE A 154 16.91 12.15 3.91
N ILE A 155 17.41 13.33 3.54
CA ILE A 155 16.63 14.58 3.58
C ILE A 155 15.45 14.51 2.61
N SER A 156 15.66 13.96 1.41
CA SER A 156 14.59 13.77 0.42
C SER A 156 13.50 12.82 0.92
N ALA A 157 13.87 11.77 1.65
CA ALA A 157 12.92 10.83 2.24
C ALA A 157 12.09 11.48 3.35
N ILE A 158 12.71 12.24 4.26
CA ILE A 158 11.98 13.00 5.29
C ILE A 158 11.01 13.97 4.65
N PHE A 159 11.46 14.73 3.65
CA PHE A 159 10.61 15.67 2.93
C PHE A 159 9.43 14.96 2.25
N SER A 160 9.70 13.81 1.62
CA SER A 160 8.66 12.99 0.98
C SER A 160 7.61 12.49 1.97
N ILE A 161 8.02 12.10 3.18
CA ILE A 161 7.09 11.65 4.24
C ILE A 161 6.16 12.78 4.67
N ILE A 162 6.70 14.00 4.84
CA ILE A 162 5.91 15.17 5.21
C ILE A 162 4.87 15.47 4.11
N VAL A 163 5.29 15.47 2.85
CA VAL A 163 4.40 15.70 1.70
C VAL A 163 3.35 14.60 1.61
N LEU A 164 3.74 13.33 1.75
CA LEU A 164 2.84 12.18 1.70
C LEU A 164 1.77 12.26 2.78
N TYR A 165 2.16 12.59 4.01
CA TYR A 165 1.22 12.73 5.13
C TYR A 165 0.21 13.83 4.85
N ASN A 166 0.68 15.05 4.53
CA ASN A 166 -0.22 16.17 4.24
C ASN A 166 -1.16 15.89 3.06
N PHE A 167 -0.63 15.28 2.00
CA PHE A 167 -1.42 14.91 0.82
C PHE A 167 -2.46 13.83 1.16
N TYR A 168 -2.12 12.84 1.99
CA TYR A 168 -3.04 11.80 2.42
C TYR A 168 -4.24 12.38 3.17
N PHE A 169 -4.03 13.21 4.19
CA PHE A 169 -5.12 13.84 4.93
C PHE A 169 -5.99 14.73 4.03
N PHE A 170 -5.35 15.49 3.13
CA PHE A 170 -6.08 16.33 2.18
C PHE A 170 -6.95 15.50 1.23
N ALA A 171 -6.39 14.44 0.64
CA ALA A 171 -7.10 13.57 -0.29
C ALA A 171 -8.25 12.82 0.40
N VAL A 172 -8.03 12.23 1.57
CA VAL A 172 -9.06 11.51 2.33
C VAL A 172 -10.23 12.42 2.69
N ASN A 173 -9.95 13.64 3.17
CA ASN A 173 -10.99 14.61 3.50
C ASN A 173 -11.85 14.98 2.27
N LYS A 174 -11.22 15.13 1.09
CA LYS A 174 -11.94 15.42 -0.16
C LYS A 174 -12.78 14.25 -0.65
N VAL A 175 -12.25 13.03 -0.57
CA VAL A 175 -13.00 11.83 -1.00
C VAL A 175 -14.16 11.56 -0.05
N HIS A 176 -14.00 11.74 1.26
CA HIS A 176 -15.09 11.55 2.23
C HIS A 176 -16.24 12.55 1.99
N GLN A 177 -15.93 13.79 1.61
CA GLN A 177 -16.95 14.78 1.22
C GLN A 177 -17.70 14.40 -0.06
N ALA A 178 -17.01 13.78 -1.03
CA ALA A 178 -17.60 13.40 -2.31
C ALA A 178 -18.39 12.08 -2.23
N ILE A 179 -17.95 11.12 -1.40
CA ILE A 179 -18.50 9.78 -1.31
C ILE A 179 -18.59 9.36 0.17
N PRO A 180 -19.61 9.82 0.91
CA PRO A 180 -19.70 9.60 2.35
C PRO A 180 -19.96 8.15 2.76
N PHE A 181 -20.45 7.31 1.83
CA PHE A 181 -20.74 5.89 2.07
C PHE A 181 -19.55 4.95 1.85
N LEU A 182 -18.40 5.46 1.40
CA LEU A 182 -17.20 4.65 1.26
C LEU A 182 -16.47 4.61 2.61
N PRO A 183 -16.37 3.45 3.30
CA PRO A 183 -15.60 3.32 4.52
C PRO A 183 -14.12 3.38 4.18
N LEU A 184 -13.60 4.60 3.98
CA LEU A 184 -12.16 4.82 3.89
C LEU A 184 -11.55 4.43 5.24
N VAL A 185 -10.44 3.69 5.20
CA VAL A 185 -9.67 3.36 6.40
C VAL A 185 -8.93 4.63 6.84
N VAL A 186 -9.65 5.55 7.49
CA VAL A 186 -9.12 6.85 7.91
C VAL A 186 -8.32 6.74 9.21
N GLY A 187 -8.50 5.68 10.01
CA GLY A 187 -8.05 5.66 11.40
C GLY A 187 -6.75 4.90 11.72
N ASN A 188 -6.42 3.82 11.01
CA ASN A 188 -5.49 2.80 11.53
C ASN A 188 -4.42 2.33 10.53
N LEU A 189 -4.05 3.14 9.55
CA LEU A 189 -2.84 2.81 8.80
C LEU A 189 -1.67 3.12 9.73
N ASP A 190 -0.94 2.11 10.16
CA ASP A 190 0.37 2.28 10.78
C ASP A 190 1.31 2.87 9.72
N LEU A 191 1.29 4.21 9.61
CA LEU A 191 2.12 4.98 8.68
C LEU A 191 3.59 4.94 9.07
N LEU A 192 3.89 4.54 10.30
CA LEU A 192 5.23 4.47 10.86
C LEU A 192 6.11 3.43 10.12
N PRO A 193 5.69 2.16 9.93
CA PRO A 193 6.40 1.20 9.07
C PRO A 193 6.68 1.72 7.67
N ILE A 194 5.71 2.40 7.05
CA ILE A 194 5.84 2.96 5.69
C ILE A 194 6.86 4.09 5.68
N GLY A 195 6.81 4.99 6.67
CA GLY A 195 7.78 6.07 6.83
C GLY A 195 9.20 5.53 7.00
N ILE A 196 9.39 4.52 7.87
CA ILE A 196 10.69 3.86 8.04
C ILE A 196 11.17 3.26 6.71
N ALA A 197 10.30 2.57 5.97
CA ALA A 197 10.66 1.99 4.68
C ALA A 197 11.10 3.07 3.66
N ILE A 198 10.42 4.22 3.62
CA ILE A 198 10.77 5.34 2.74
C ILE A 198 12.15 5.92 3.11
N VAL A 199 12.44 6.12 4.40
CA VAL A 199 13.76 6.59 4.85
C VAL A 199 14.85 5.60 4.47
N LEU A 200 14.65 4.31 4.75
CA LEU A 200 15.63 3.28 4.43
C LEU A 200 15.88 3.20 2.92
N LEU A 201 14.83 3.17 2.10
CA LEU A 201 14.97 3.13 0.64
C LEU A 201 15.60 4.40 0.08
N GLY A 202 15.17 5.59 0.54
CA GLY A 202 15.72 6.86 0.09
C GLY A 202 17.21 7.00 0.41
N SER A 203 17.61 6.67 1.63
CA SER A 203 19.02 6.65 2.05
C SER A 203 19.84 5.63 1.25
N LEU A 204 19.30 4.43 1.02
CA LEU A 204 19.98 3.38 0.27
C LEU A 204 20.17 3.78 -1.20
N VAL A 205 19.16 4.38 -1.83
CA VAL A 205 19.27 4.95 -3.19
C VAL A 205 20.32 6.06 -3.23
N GLY A 206 20.38 6.91 -2.21
CA GLY A 206 21.39 7.95 -2.06
C GLY A 206 22.82 7.41 -2.02
N ILE A 207 23.05 6.38 -1.19
CA ILE A 207 24.33 5.69 -1.08
C ILE A 207 24.70 5.01 -2.41
N LEU A 208 23.78 4.24 -2.99
CA LEU A 208 24.04 3.50 -4.23
C LEU A 208 24.33 4.45 -5.41
N GLY A 209 23.56 5.53 -5.53
CA GLY A 209 23.78 6.55 -6.54
C GLY A 209 25.15 7.21 -6.41
N SER A 210 25.59 7.46 -5.18
CA SER A 210 26.92 8.00 -4.91
C SER A 210 28.04 7.00 -5.18
N MET A 211 27.95 5.79 -4.65
CA MET A 211 28.96 4.75 -4.85
C MET A 211 29.19 4.44 -6.33
N PHE A 212 28.11 4.33 -7.12
CA PHE A 212 28.21 4.06 -8.55
C PHE A 212 28.94 5.18 -9.31
N SER A 213 28.69 6.44 -8.93
CA SER A 213 29.34 7.60 -9.56
C SER A 213 30.82 7.66 -9.20
N VAL A 214 31.11 7.63 -7.91
CA VAL A 214 32.46 7.72 -7.36
C VAL A 214 33.35 6.60 -7.90
N GLY A 215 32.85 5.36 -7.95
CA GLY A 215 33.60 4.23 -8.49
C GLY A 215 33.95 4.36 -9.97
N LYS A 216 33.13 5.06 -10.76
CA LYS A 216 33.35 5.26 -12.19
C LYS A 216 34.28 6.43 -12.51
N TYR A 217 34.26 7.50 -11.70
CA TYR A 217 34.95 8.76 -11.99
C TYR A 217 36.22 9.01 -11.16
N LEU A 218 36.44 8.27 -10.07
CA LEU A 218 37.67 8.31 -9.27
C LEU A 218 38.52 7.06 -9.50
N ASN A 219 38.74 6.68 -10.77
CA ASN A 219 39.79 5.71 -11.09
C ASN A 219 41.16 6.37 -10.89
N VAL A 220 41.60 6.34 -9.64
CA VAL A 220 42.96 6.60 -9.15
C VAL A 220 43.55 5.27 -8.71
#